data_AF-A0A960R6E3-F1
#
_entry.id   AF-A0A960R6E3-F1
#
_cell.length_a   1.000
_cell.length_b   1.000
_cell.length_c   1.000
_cell.angle_alpha   90.00
_cell.angle_beta   90.00
_cell.angle_gamma   90.00
#
_symmetry.space_group_name_H-M   'P 1'
#
loop_
_entity.id
_entity.type
_entity.pdbx_description
1 polymer ?
#
loop_
_entity_poly.entity_id
_entity_poly.type
_entity_poly.pdbx_seq_one_letter_code
_entity_poly.pdbx_strand_id
1 'polypeptide(L)'
;MNAASLSLTFGWWGMLAGILSGAVIGLKFHRETWLGGYGSFPRRLVRLGHISFFGLGLLQLGYGLTLASGQVTQTSGSLALGGTVAFIVAQATMPLFCFLTAWRKPCRHGFPVPVLAATIGVICAIRLLASS
;
A
#
# COMPACT_ATOMS: atom_id res chain seq x y z
N MET A 1 -7.46 19.37 4.43
CA MET A 1 -7.88 18.33 3.46
C MET A 1 -8.82 17.37 4.17
N ASN A 2 -9.92 16.96 3.55
CA ASN A 2 -10.83 15.96 4.10
C ASN A 2 -10.25 14.54 3.91
N ALA A 3 -10.61 13.59 4.77
CA ALA A 3 -10.10 12.20 4.72
C ALA A 3 -10.26 11.55 3.34
N ALA A 4 -11.37 11.82 2.65
CA ALA A 4 -11.61 11.37 1.28
C ALA A 4 -10.55 11.89 0.29
N SER A 5 -10.35 13.22 0.25
CA SER A 5 -9.35 13.86 -0.63
C SER A 5 -7.93 13.38 -0.34
N LEU A 6 -7.60 13.15 0.95
CA LEU A 6 -6.31 12.63 1.37
C LEU A 6 -6.13 11.20 0.84
N SER A 7 -7.10 10.32 1.06
CA SER A 7 -7.08 8.95 0.55
C SER A 7 -6.95 8.88 -0.96
N LEU A 8 -7.71 9.69 -1.70
CA LEU A 8 -7.61 9.72 -3.16
C LEU A 8 -6.22 10.18 -3.64
N THR A 9 -5.69 11.23 -3.03
CA THR A 9 -4.36 11.77 -3.37
C THR A 9 -3.28 10.72 -3.14
N PHE A 10 -3.27 10.09 -1.97
CA PHE A 10 -2.29 9.05 -1.66
C PHE A 10 -2.49 7.79 -2.50
N GLY A 11 -3.72 7.43 -2.85
CA GLY A 11 -4.00 6.33 -3.77
C GLY A 11 -3.36 6.52 -5.14
N TRP A 12 -3.45 7.73 -5.71
CA TRP A 12 -2.79 8.07 -6.97
C TRP A 12 -1.27 8.15 -6.85
N TRP A 13 -0.74 8.64 -5.73
CA TRP A 13 0.70 8.56 -5.46
C TRP A 13 1.20 7.11 -5.40
N GLY A 14 0.42 6.20 -4.81
CA GLY A 14 0.68 4.77 -4.83
C GLY A 14 0.74 4.19 -6.25
N MET A 15 -0.20 4.59 -7.12
CA MET A 15 -0.20 4.21 -8.55
C MET A 15 1.06 4.70 -9.27
N LEU A 16 1.41 5.98 -9.08
CA LEU A 16 2.58 6.60 -9.69
C LEU A 16 3.87 5.91 -9.22
N ALA A 17 3.99 5.62 -7.93
CA ALA A 17 5.11 4.86 -7.37
C ALA A 17 5.16 3.42 -7.92
N GLY A 18 4.01 2.78 -8.14
CA GLY A 18 3.89 1.51 -8.83
C GLY A 18 4.47 1.58 -10.26
N ILE A 19 4.06 2.56 -11.06
CA ILE A 19 4.54 2.75 -12.44
C ILE A 19 6.06 2.99 -12.45
N LEU A 20 6.55 3.92 -11.62
CA LEU A 20 7.97 4.25 -11.54
C LEU A 20 8.81 3.05 -11.08
N SER A 21 8.36 2.33 -10.05
CA SER A 21 9.06 1.13 -9.58
C SER A 21 9.09 0.04 -10.67
N GLY A 22 8.00 -0.12 -11.42
CA GLY A 22 7.93 -1.05 -12.56
C GLY A 22 8.91 -0.69 -13.67
N ALA A 23 9.00 0.59 -14.03
CA ALA A 23 9.97 1.08 -15.01
C ALA A 23 11.41 0.84 -14.56
N VAL A 24 11.73 1.12 -13.29
CA VAL A 24 13.07 0.91 -12.72
C VAL A 24 13.44 -0.58 -12.71
N ILE A 25 12.51 -1.47 -12.36
CA ILE A 25 12.73 -2.92 -12.40
C ILE A 25 12.88 -3.39 -13.86
N GLY A 26 12.04 -2.86 -14.76
CA GLY A 26 12.05 -3.11 -16.21
C GLY A 26 13.40 -2.81 -16.87
N LEU A 27 14.01 -1.66 -16.54
CA LEU A 27 15.30 -1.25 -17.10
C LEU A 27 16.48 -2.14 -16.66
N LYS A 28 16.37 -2.83 -15.51
CA LYS A 28 17.44 -3.71 -14.99
C LYS A 28 17.34 -5.16 -15.48
N PHE A 29 16.35 -5.50 -16.31
CA PHE A 29 16.21 -6.85 -16.89
C PHE A 29 17.34 -7.26 -17.84
N HIS A 30 18.11 -6.30 -18.37
CA HIS A 30 19.24 -6.57 -19.26
C HIS A 30 20.43 -7.28 -18.58
N ARG A 31 20.45 -7.39 -17.23
CA ARG A 31 21.50 -8.11 -16.49
C ARG A 31 21.00 -9.45 -15.96
N GLU A 32 21.53 -10.53 -16.51
CA GLU A 32 21.15 -11.92 -16.18
C GLU A 32 21.50 -12.31 -14.72
N THR A 33 22.54 -11.69 -14.15
CA THR A 33 22.99 -11.85 -12.76
C THR A 33 22.29 -10.92 -11.76
N TRP A 34 21.36 -10.07 -12.20
CA TRP A 34 20.70 -9.10 -11.32
C TRP A 34 19.91 -9.80 -10.21
N LEU A 35 20.19 -9.42 -8.95
CA LEU A 35 19.64 -10.01 -7.71
C LEU A 35 19.95 -11.51 -7.47
N GLY A 36 20.98 -12.07 -8.09
CA GLY A 36 21.40 -13.46 -7.84
C GLY A 36 20.68 -14.51 -8.69
N GLY A 37 20.12 -14.11 -9.83
CA GLY A 37 19.49 -14.99 -10.82
C GLY A 37 17.96 -15.02 -10.79
N TYR A 38 17.34 -15.69 -11.77
CA TYR A 38 15.88 -15.69 -12.01
C TYR A 38 15.05 -16.30 -10.87
N GLY A 39 15.57 -17.33 -10.17
CA GLY A 39 14.87 -18.01 -9.07
C GLY A 39 15.10 -17.43 -7.67
N SER A 40 15.90 -16.36 -7.57
CA SER A 40 16.37 -15.83 -6.30
C SER A 40 15.24 -15.21 -5.46
N PHE A 41 15.32 -15.43 -4.15
CA PHE A 41 14.40 -14.86 -3.15
C PHE A 41 14.22 -13.32 -3.26
N PRO A 42 15.27 -12.51 -3.54
CA PRO A 42 15.13 -11.06 -3.70
C PRO A 42 14.28 -10.65 -4.91
N ARG A 43 14.38 -11.37 -6.04
CA ARG A 43 13.63 -11.05 -7.26
C ARG A 43 12.12 -11.30 -7.08
N ARG A 44 11.74 -12.29 -6.26
CA ARG A 44 10.35 -12.53 -5.84
C ARG A 44 9.82 -11.41 -4.94
N LEU A 45 10.62 -10.97 -3.95
CA LEU A 45 10.23 -9.87 -3.06
C LEU A 45 10.09 -8.53 -3.78
N VAL A 46 10.97 -8.23 -4.73
CA VAL A 46 10.88 -7.00 -5.54
C VAL A 46 9.62 -6.97 -6.39
N ARG A 47 9.23 -8.10 -7.01
CA ARG A 47 7.95 -8.20 -7.72
C ARG A 47 6.75 -8.02 -6.76
N LEU A 48 6.80 -8.63 -5.58
CA LEU A 48 5.75 -8.48 -4.57
C LEU A 48 5.61 -7.03 -4.08
N GLY A 49 6.74 -6.34 -3.84
CA GLY A 49 6.76 -4.93 -3.47
C GLY A 49 6.26 -3.99 -4.57
N HIS A 50 6.55 -4.31 -5.84
CA HIS A 50 5.98 -3.58 -6.97
C HIS A 50 4.46 -3.74 -7.06
N ILE A 51 3.94 -4.98 -6.92
CA ILE A 51 2.49 -5.24 -6.96
C ILE A 51 1.79 -4.63 -5.74
N SER A 52 2.43 -4.57 -4.57
CA SER A 52 1.83 -4.00 -3.37
C SER A 52 1.56 -2.49 -3.50
N PHE A 53 2.34 -1.74 -4.28
CA PHE A 53 2.04 -0.34 -4.61
C PHE A 53 0.68 -0.20 -5.31
N PHE A 54 0.40 -1.07 -6.28
CA PHE A 54 -0.88 -1.07 -6.99
C PHE A 54 -2.01 -1.57 -6.09
N GLY A 55 -1.84 -2.69 -5.41
CA GLY A 55 -2.88 -3.26 -4.55
C GLY A 55 -3.31 -2.31 -3.43
N LEU A 56 -2.35 -1.73 -2.71
CA LEU A 56 -2.62 -0.78 -1.63
C LEU A 56 -3.02 0.60 -2.15
N GLY A 57 -2.55 0.99 -3.34
CA GLY A 57 -3.04 2.17 -4.07
C GLY A 57 -4.52 2.07 -4.40
N LEU A 58 -4.95 0.94 -4.97
CA LEU A 58 -6.36 0.69 -5.29
C LEU A 58 -7.24 0.63 -4.05
N LEU A 59 -6.76 -0.01 -2.97
CA LEU A 59 -7.48 -0.02 -1.69
C LEU A 59 -7.67 1.39 -1.12
N GLN A 60 -6.63 2.23 -1.18
CA GLN A 60 -6.72 3.62 -0.74
C GLN A 60 -7.69 4.44 -1.61
N LEU A 61 -7.67 4.25 -2.94
CA LEU A 61 -8.61 4.88 -3.87
C LEU A 61 -10.05 4.44 -3.58
N GLY A 62 -10.28 3.14 -3.43
CA GLY A 62 -11.58 2.57 -3.09
C GLY A 62 -12.11 3.14 -1.78
N TYR A 63 -11.27 3.21 -0.76
CA TYR A 63 -11.62 3.82 0.51
C TYR A 63 -11.98 5.31 0.37
N GLY A 64 -11.19 6.08 -0.39
CA GLY A 64 -11.47 7.49 -0.68
C GLY A 64 -12.79 7.70 -1.44
N LEU A 65 -13.12 6.82 -2.39
CA LEU A 65 -14.39 6.85 -3.12
C LEU A 65 -15.57 6.49 -2.22
N THR A 66 -15.43 5.51 -1.31
CA THR A 66 -16.45 5.18 -0.31
C THR A 66 -16.71 6.35 0.65
N LEU A 67 -15.66 7.10 1.02
CA LEU A 67 -15.83 8.33 1.80
C LEU A 67 -16.49 9.45 1.00
N ALA A 68 -16.25 9.52 -0.31
CA ALA A 68 -16.80 10.54 -1.19
C ALA A 68 -18.21 10.25 -1.70
N SER A 69 -18.68 9.00 -1.64
CA SER A 69 -20.00 8.58 -2.14
C SER A 69 -21.17 9.15 -1.32
N GLY A 70 -20.90 9.84 -0.21
CA GLY A 70 -21.91 10.44 0.66
C GLY A 70 -22.73 9.41 1.46
N GLN A 71 -22.41 8.12 1.34
CA GLN A 71 -23.04 7.07 2.14
C GLN A 71 -22.63 7.16 3.62
N VAL A 72 -21.49 7.78 3.92
CA VAL A 72 -20.96 7.89 5.28
C VAL A 72 -21.43 9.18 5.94
N THR A 73 -22.09 9.07 7.09
CA THR A 73 -22.53 10.20 7.91
C THR A 73 -21.33 10.97 8.51
N GLN A 74 -21.40 12.30 8.52
CA GLN A 74 -20.36 13.22 9.01
C GLN A 74 -19.89 12.98 10.45
N THR A 75 -20.66 12.25 11.25
CA THR A 75 -20.41 11.94 12.67
C THR A 75 -19.20 11.03 12.90
N SER A 76 -18.70 10.33 11.85
CA SER A 76 -17.61 9.36 11.94
C SER A 76 -16.23 9.89 11.47
N GLY A 77 -16.02 11.21 11.51
CA GLY A 77 -14.81 11.86 10.97
C GLY A 77 -13.48 11.34 11.52
N SER A 78 -13.42 10.99 12.81
CA SER A 78 -12.22 10.42 13.44
C SER A 78 -11.91 8.99 12.92
N LEU A 79 -12.95 8.19 12.71
CA LEU A 79 -12.82 6.83 12.17
C LEU A 79 -12.40 6.84 10.69
N ALA A 80 -12.94 7.79 9.91
CA ALA A 80 -12.57 8.02 8.52
C ALA A 80 -11.10 8.44 8.37
N LEU A 81 -10.63 9.32 9.26
CA LEU A 81 -9.23 9.72 9.30
C LEU A 81 -8.32 8.57 9.74
N GLY A 82 -8.72 7.82 10.77
CA GLY A 82 -7.98 6.65 11.25
C GLY A 82 -7.77 5.59 10.16
N GLY A 83 -8.83 5.25 9.41
CA GLY A 83 -8.73 4.32 8.28
C GLY A 83 -7.83 4.84 7.16
N THR A 84 -7.92 6.14 6.84
CA THR A 84 -7.06 6.79 5.84
C THR A 84 -5.59 6.66 6.20
N VAL A 85 -5.23 7.02 7.45
CA VAL A 85 -3.84 6.96 7.95
C VAL A 85 -3.34 5.51 7.96
N ALA A 86 -4.18 4.56 8.40
CA ALA A 86 -3.81 3.15 8.41
C ALA A 86 -3.48 2.61 7.02
N PHE A 87 -4.26 2.96 5.99
CA PHE A 87 -3.96 2.60 4.61
C PHE A 87 -2.69 3.30 4.07
N ILE A 88 -2.45 4.57 4.42
CA ILE A 88 -1.22 5.28 4.01
C ILE A 88 0.01 4.58 4.61
N VAL A 89 -0.06 4.25 5.90
CA VAL A 89 1.01 3.52 6.59
C VAL A 89 1.25 2.17 5.92
N ALA A 90 0.19 1.41 5.62
CA ALA A 90 0.31 0.14 4.92
C ALA A 90 0.97 0.30 3.54
N GLN A 91 0.52 1.29 2.77
CA GLN A 91 0.99 1.59 1.41
C GLN A 91 2.48 1.99 1.39
N ALA A 92 2.96 2.72 2.39
CA ALA A 92 4.37 3.07 2.50
C ALA A 92 5.23 1.91 3.04
N THR A 93 4.74 1.22 4.08
CA THR A 93 5.55 0.22 4.79
C THR A 93 5.69 -1.10 4.01
N MET A 94 4.66 -1.59 3.31
CA MET A 94 4.75 -2.84 2.53
C MET A 94 5.89 -2.83 1.52
N PRO A 95 5.93 -1.91 0.54
CA PRO A 95 6.99 -1.88 -0.45
C PRO A 95 8.35 -1.61 0.20
N LEU A 96 8.41 -0.73 1.22
CA LEU A 96 9.65 -0.44 1.94
C LEU A 96 10.24 -1.71 2.58
N PHE A 97 9.44 -2.51 3.29
CA PHE A 97 9.89 -3.77 3.88
C PHE A 97 10.20 -4.83 2.82
N CYS A 98 9.47 -4.90 1.69
CA CYS A 98 9.79 -5.77 0.56
C CYS A 98 11.15 -5.45 -0.09
N PHE A 99 11.46 -4.17 -0.30
CA PHE A 99 12.76 -3.74 -0.84
C PHE A 99 13.90 -3.89 0.17
N LEU A 100 13.67 -3.59 1.45
CA LEU A 100 14.66 -3.78 2.52
C LEU A 100 15.00 -5.26 2.72
N THR A 101 14.00 -6.15 2.72
CA THR A 101 14.21 -7.60 2.84
C THR A 101 14.92 -8.21 1.64
N ALA A 102 14.80 -7.59 0.46
CA ALA A 102 15.58 -7.98 -0.71
C ALA A 102 17.10 -7.75 -0.50
N TRP A 103 17.50 -6.78 0.33
CA TRP A 103 18.91 -6.45 0.60
C TRP A 103 19.44 -6.97 1.94
N ARG A 104 18.57 -7.13 2.96
CA ARG A 104 18.93 -7.65 4.29
C ARG A 104 17.93 -8.68 4.79
N LYS A 105 18.37 -9.94 4.92
CA LYS A 105 17.60 -11.09 5.44
C LYS A 105 16.91 -10.87 6.81
N PRO A 106 17.48 -10.18 7.83
CA PRO A 106 16.83 -10.05 9.15
C PRO A 106 15.65 -9.07 9.18
N CYS A 107 15.46 -8.24 8.14
CA CYS A 107 14.36 -7.27 8.08
C CYS A 107 12.96 -7.91 7.87
N ARG A 108 12.88 -9.25 7.79
CA ARG A 108 11.60 -9.99 7.64
C ARG A 108 10.66 -9.79 8.82
N HIS A 109 11.17 -9.52 10.02
CA HIS A 109 10.35 -9.30 11.21
C HIS A 109 9.54 -7.99 11.18
N GLY A 110 9.78 -7.10 10.20
CA GLY A 110 8.98 -5.89 9.98
C GLY A 110 7.71 -6.10 9.16
N PHE A 111 7.55 -7.26 8.51
CA PHE A 111 6.36 -7.60 7.71
C PHE A 111 5.01 -7.59 8.45
N PRO A 112 4.88 -7.85 9.77
CA PRO A 112 3.59 -7.72 10.45
C PRO A 112 3.08 -6.28 10.52
N VAL A 113 3.96 -5.27 10.49
CA VAL A 113 3.56 -3.85 10.57
C VAL A 113 2.60 -3.45 9.44
N PRO A 114 2.94 -3.63 8.15
CA PRO A 114 2.02 -3.28 7.06
C PRO A 114 0.73 -4.11 7.08
N VAL A 115 0.80 -5.37 7.50
CA VAL A 115 -0.37 -6.26 7.55
C VAL A 115 -1.35 -5.79 8.61
N LEU A 116 -0.87 -5.45 9.81
CA LEU A 116 -1.68 -4.89 10.89
C LEU A 116 -2.28 -3.55 10.47
N ALA A 117 -1.50 -2.67 9.84
CA ALA A 117 -1.99 -1.39 9.34
C ALA A 117 -3.11 -1.56 8.29
N ALA A 118 -2.94 -2.45 7.32
CA ALA A 118 -3.97 -2.75 6.32
C ALA A 118 -5.23 -3.36 6.98
N THR A 119 -5.05 -4.24 7.96
CA THR A 119 -6.15 -4.88 8.70
C THR A 119 -6.98 -3.83 9.45
N ILE A 120 -6.32 -2.90 10.14
CA ILE A 120 -6.98 -1.78 10.84
C ILE A 120 -7.73 -0.91 9.83
N GLY A 121 -7.13 -0.58 8.68
CA GLY A 121 -7.78 0.19 7.63
C GLY A 121 -9.08 -0.46 7.11
N VAL A 122 -9.05 -1.78 6.86
CA VAL A 122 -10.22 -2.54 6.42
C VAL A 122 -11.28 -2.61 7.52
N ILE A 123 -10.91 -2.83 8.78
CA ILE A 123 -11.83 -2.82 9.92
C ILE A 123 -12.52 -1.45 10.03
N CYS A 124 -11.76 -0.36 9.91
CA CYS A 124 -12.32 0.99 9.88
C CYS A 124 -13.31 1.16 8.73
N ALA A 125 -13.00 0.68 7.52
CA ALA A 125 -13.91 0.74 6.38
C ALA A 125 -15.22 -0.03 6.61
N ILE A 126 -15.14 -1.25 7.14
CA ILE A 126 -16.33 -2.05 7.48
C ILE A 126 -17.17 -1.35 8.54
N ARG A 127 -16.54 -0.85 9.60
CA ARG A 127 -17.25 -0.15 10.69
C ARG A 127 -17.93 1.12 10.20
N LEU A 128 -17.27 1.85 9.31
CA LEU A 128 -17.79 3.07 8.72
C LEU A 128 -19.05 2.78 7.87
N LEU A 129 -18.99 1.74 7.04
CA LEU A 129 -20.12 1.27 6.24
C LEU A 129 -21.27 0.72 7.10
N ALA A 130 -20.95 0.06 8.23
CA ALA A 130 -21.98 -0.43 9.16
C ALA A 130 -22.64 0.70 9.98
N SER A 131 -22.01 1.87 10.07
CA SER A 131 -22.56 3.07 10.74
C SER A 131 -23.30 4.03 9.79
N SER A 132 -23.35 3.67 8.50
CA SER A 132 -24.01 4.42 7.41
C SER A 132 -25.48 4.03 7.30
#